data_AF-A0A820NDW7-F1
#
_entry.id   AF-A0A820NDW7-F1
#
_cell.length_a   1.000
_cell.length_b   1.000
_cell.length_c   1.000
_cell.angle_alpha   90.00
_cell.angle_beta   90.00
_cell.angle_gamma   90.00
#
_symmetry.space_group_name_H-M   'P 1'
#
loop_
_entity.id
_entity.type
_entity.pdbx_description
1 polymer ?
#
loop_
_entity_poly.entity_id
_entity_poly.type
_entity_poly.pdbx_seq_one_letter_code
_entity_poly.pdbx_strand_id
1 'polypeptide(L)'
;MAMCRTKFSRDRFVLAKIDEFERRYQSNQDAAKWYTADSFLYRLLNQVLRTEAIDPIFKFRYYIQDLHNQLAVMQVDYLKRLQISNCSTLILY
;
A
#
# COMPACT_ATOMS: atom_id res chain seq x y z
N MET A 1 -3.53 -14.15 -2.75
CA MET A 1 -4.92 -13.90 -2.32
C MET A 1 -5.67 -15.10 -1.76
N ALA A 2 -5.39 -16.34 -2.18
CA ALA A 2 -6.04 -17.55 -1.63
C ALA A 2 -6.05 -17.63 -0.08
N MET A 3 -4.91 -17.34 0.56
CA MET A 3 -4.82 -17.28 2.04
C MET A 3 -5.79 -16.27 2.67
N CYS A 4 -5.96 -15.10 2.04
CA CYS A 4 -6.89 -14.07 2.51
C CYS A 4 -8.33 -14.57 2.43
N ARG A 5 -8.71 -15.23 1.32
CA ARG A 5 -10.06 -15.80 1.15
C ARG A 5 -10.37 -16.87 2.20
N THR A 6 -9.40 -17.73 2.53
CA THR A 6 -9.58 -18.72 3.61
C THR A 6 -9.79 -18.05 4.96
N LYS A 7 -8.97 -17.04 5.30
CA LYS A 7 -9.06 -16.31 6.57
C LYS A 7 -10.37 -15.54 6.73
N PHE A 8 -10.89 -14.96 5.65
CA PHE A 8 -12.12 -14.16 5.65
C PHE A 8 -13.32 -14.88 5.04
N SER A 9 -13.31 -16.21 5.01
CA SER A 9 -14.36 -17.02 4.36
C SER A 9 -15.78 -16.74 4.85
N ARG A 10 -15.94 -16.19 6.07
CA ARG A 10 -17.24 -15.83 6.65
C ARG A 10 -17.59 -14.34 6.55
N ASP A 11 -16.65 -13.50 6.14
CA ASP A 11 -16.83 -12.06 6.04
C ASP A 11 -17.08 -11.66 4.57
N ARG A 12 -18.36 -11.60 4.20
CA ARG A 12 -18.77 -11.27 2.82
C ARG A 12 -18.31 -9.89 2.38
N PHE A 13 -18.19 -8.94 3.31
CA PHE A 13 -17.74 -7.59 3.00
C PHE A 13 -16.25 -7.58 2.63
N VAL A 14 -15.43 -8.28 3.42
CA VAL A 14 -14.00 -8.43 3.11
C VAL A 14 -13.80 -9.24 1.83
N LEU A 15 -14.58 -10.30 1.60
CA LEU A 15 -14.51 -11.07 0.35
C LEU A 15 -14.80 -10.20 -0.87
N ALA A 16 -15.82 -9.34 -0.83
CA ALA A 16 -16.11 -8.41 -1.91
C ALA A 16 -14.96 -7.41 -2.14
N LYS A 17 -14.28 -6.97 -1.07
CA LYS A 17 -13.09 -6.12 -1.19
C LYS A 17 -11.89 -6.86 -1.77
N ILE A 18 -11.74 -8.15 -1.48
CA ILE A 18 -10.73 -9.00 -2.12
C ILE A 18 -11.03 -9.16 -3.62
N ASP A 19 -12.29 -9.37 -3.99
CA ASP A 19 -12.72 -9.44 -5.39
C ASP A 19 -12.44 -8.12 -6.13
N GLU A 20 -12.76 -6.99 -5.49
CA GLU A 20 -12.51 -5.65 -6.04
C GLU A 20 -11.02 -5.41 -6.25
N PHE A 21 -10.19 -5.77 -5.26
CA PHE A 21 -8.74 -5.67 -5.35
C PHE A 21 -8.20 -6.51 -6.51
N GLU A 22 -8.57 -7.79 -6.59
CA GLU A 22 -8.07 -8.68 -7.66
C GLU A 22 -8.44 -8.21 -9.07
N ARG A 23 -9.58 -7.53 -9.23
CA ARG A 23 -10.03 -7.04 -10.53
C ARG A 23 -9.45 -5.68 -10.91
N ARG A 24 -9.21 -4.81 -9.93
CA ARG A 24 -8.93 -3.38 -10.18
C ARG A 24 -7.53 -2.95 -9.80
N TYR A 25 -6.77 -3.77 -9.07
CA TYR A 25 -5.43 -3.40 -8.64
C TYR A 25 -4.48 -3.22 -9.83
N GLN A 26 -3.89 -2.04 -9.94
CA GLN A 26 -2.82 -1.75 -10.88
C GLN A 26 -1.48 -1.63 -10.13
N SER A 27 -0.56 -2.53 -10.46
CA SER A 27 0.80 -2.57 -9.90
C SER A 27 1.52 -1.23 -10.09
N ASN A 28 2.29 -0.82 -9.08
CA ASN A 28 3.04 0.44 -9.00
C ASN A 28 2.22 1.75 -9.08
N GLN A 29 0.91 1.70 -9.29
CA GLN A 29 0.04 2.90 -9.37
C GLN A 29 -0.94 2.98 -8.20
N ASP A 30 -1.49 1.84 -7.77
CA ASP A 30 -2.57 1.83 -6.77
C ASP A 30 -2.14 1.35 -5.38
N ALA A 31 -0.89 0.90 -5.19
CA ALA A 31 -0.46 0.24 -3.95
C ALA A 31 -0.69 1.08 -2.69
N ALA A 32 -0.29 2.35 -2.70
CA ALA A 32 -0.51 3.26 -1.59
C ALA A 32 -2.00 3.49 -1.32
N LYS A 33 -2.82 3.64 -2.35
CA LYS A 33 -4.28 3.82 -2.23
C LYS A 33 -4.94 2.61 -1.57
N TRP A 34 -4.60 1.40 -1.98
CA TRP A 34 -5.14 0.18 -1.37
C TRP A 34 -4.62 -0.06 0.05
N TYR A 35 -3.41 0.41 0.35
CA TYR A 35 -2.82 0.34 1.67
C TYR A 35 -3.45 1.33 2.66
N THR A 36 -3.86 2.51 2.20
CA THR A 36 -4.47 3.54 3.07
C THR A 36 -6.00 3.47 3.10
N ALA A 37 -6.63 2.84 2.12
CA ALA A 37 -8.05 2.53 2.20
C ALA A 37 -8.34 1.63 3.41
N ASP A 38 -9.50 1.83 4.05
CA ASP A 38 -10.01 0.90 5.07
C ASP A 38 -10.34 -0.45 4.41
N SER A 39 -9.30 -1.25 4.25
CA SER A 39 -9.30 -2.46 3.44
C SER A 39 -8.72 -3.63 4.22
N PHE A 40 -8.93 -4.83 3.68
CA PHE A 40 -8.33 -6.04 4.23
C PHE A 40 -6.80 -6.01 4.16
N LEU A 41 -6.21 -5.31 3.18
CA LEU A 41 -4.77 -5.26 2.93
C LEU A 41 -4.04 -4.53 4.04
N TYR A 42 -4.50 -3.36 4.46
CA TYR A 42 -3.91 -2.62 5.58
C TYR A 42 -3.83 -3.50 6.84
N ARG A 43 -4.96 -4.11 7.22
CA ARG A 43 -5.06 -4.91 8.45
C ARG A 43 -4.19 -6.16 8.38
N LEU A 44 -4.24 -6.87 7.25
CA LEU A 44 -3.44 -8.09 7.05
C LEU A 44 -1.95 -7.80 7.03
N LEU A 45 -1.53 -6.80 6.25
CA LEU A 45 -0.12 -6.52 6.04
C LEU A 45 0.51 -6.04 7.35
N ASN A 46 -0.15 -5.13 8.08
CA ASN A 46 0.34 -4.68 9.38
C ASN A 46 0.38 -5.80 10.41
N GLN A 47 -0.60 -6.70 10.42
CA GLN A 47 -0.55 -7.88 11.30
C GLN A 47 0.67 -8.75 10.96
N VAL A 48 0.84 -9.09 9.67
CA VAL A 48 1.92 -9.95 9.18
C VAL A 48 3.30 -9.38 9.51
N LEU A 49 3.49 -8.09 9.25
CA LEU A 49 4.74 -7.39 9.54
C LEU A 49 5.03 -7.33 11.04
N ARG A 50 4.02 -7.07 11.88
CA ARG A 50 4.19 -7.08 13.35
C ARG A 50 4.54 -8.45 13.93
N THR A 51 4.02 -9.52 13.33
CA THR A 51 4.33 -10.88 13.77
C THR A 51 5.62 -11.44 13.16
N GLU A 52 6.29 -10.67 12.29
CA GLU A 52 7.52 -11.07 11.57
C GLU A 52 7.42 -12.45 10.90
N ALA A 53 6.20 -12.85 10.52
CA ALA A 53 5.94 -14.16 9.97
C ALA A 53 6.45 -14.21 8.52
N ILE A 54 7.57 -14.90 8.31
CA ILE A 54 8.26 -14.93 7.01
C ILE A 54 7.35 -15.47 5.90
N ASP A 55 6.59 -16.55 6.13
CA ASP A 55 5.77 -17.14 5.06
C ASP A 55 4.66 -16.18 4.57
N PRO A 56 3.88 -15.52 5.45
CA PRO A 56 2.96 -14.49 5.00
C PRO A 56 3.66 -13.28 4.36
N ILE A 57 4.78 -12.81 4.89
CA ILE A 57 5.55 -11.71 4.27
C ILE A 57 5.91 -12.07 2.82
N PHE A 58 6.41 -13.30 2.61
CA PHE A 58 6.76 -13.78 1.29
C PHE A 58 5.54 -13.87 0.36
N LYS A 59 4.35 -14.22 0.88
CA LYS A 59 3.09 -14.20 0.10
C LYS A 59 2.65 -12.79 -0.31
N PHE A 60 3.02 -11.77 0.47
CA PHE A 60 2.74 -10.37 0.17
C PHE A 60 3.87 -9.64 -0.57
N ARG A 61 5.01 -10.31 -0.84
CA ARG A 61 6.24 -9.69 -1.38
C ARG A 61 6.03 -8.78 -2.59
N TYR A 62 5.19 -9.18 -3.55
CA TYR A 62 4.92 -8.36 -4.74
C TYR A 62 4.17 -7.06 -4.39
N TYR A 63 3.18 -7.16 -3.51
CA TYR A 63 2.46 -5.97 -3.05
C TYR A 63 3.35 -5.06 -2.20
N ILE A 64 4.20 -5.65 -1.33
CA ILE A 64 5.17 -4.91 -0.54
C ILE A 64 6.15 -4.15 -1.44
N GLN A 65 6.64 -4.82 -2.49
CA GLN A 65 7.53 -4.20 -3.48
C GLN A 65 6.86 -3.02 -4.17
N ASP A 66 5.62 -3.20 -4.65
CA ASP A 66 4.86 -2.14 -5.31
C ASP A 66 4.61 -0.95 -4.36
N LEU A 67 4.24 -1.24 -3.11
CA LEU A 67 4.02 -0.22 -2.08
C LEU A 67 5.30 0.54 -1.78
N HIS A 68 6.42 -0.16 -1.59
CA HIS A 68 7.72 0.45 -1.36
C HIS A 68 8.14 1.36 -2.53
N ASN A 69 8.05 0.86 -3.76
CA ASN A 69 8.40 1.62 -4.96
C ASN A 69 7.57 2.90 -5.07
N GLN A 70 6.25 2.78 -4.86
CA GLN A 70 5.37 3.93 -4.95
C GLN A 70 5.66 4.96 -3.85
N LEU A 71 5.91 4.53 -2.61
CA LEU A 71 6.29 5.42 -1.51
C LEU A 71 7.63 6.12 -1.77
N ALA A 72 8.61 5.42 -2.34
CA ALA A 72 9.90 6.00 -2.70
C ALA A 72 9.75 7.12 -3.73
N VAL A 73 8.93 6.90 -4.77
CA VAL A 73 8.62 7.94 -5.77
C VAL A 73 7.92 9.14 -5.12
N MET A 74 6.90 8.90 -4.30
CA MET A 74 6.19 9.97 -3.58
C MET A 74 7.12 10.77 -2.65
N GLN A 75 8.05 10.10 -1.97
CA GLN A 75 9.02 10.76 -1.10
C GLN A 75 9.95 11.68 -1.90
N VAL A 76 10.46 11.22 -3.04
CA VAL A 76 11.29 12.03 -3.93
C VAL A 76 10.52 13.26 -4.42
N ASP A 77 9.26 13.10 -4.81
CA ASP A 77 8.42 14.20 -5.28
C ASP A 77 8.09 15.20 -4.16
N TYR A 78 7.85 14.72 -2.93
CA TYR A 78 7.67 15.57 -1.77
C TYR A 78 8.90 16.43 -1.48
N LEU A 79 10.11 15.83 -1.50
CA LEU A 79 11.37 16.54 -1.28
C LEU A 79 11.62 17.61 -2.36
N LYS A 80 11.34 17.32 -3.64
CA LYS A 80 11.43 18.29 -4.73
C LYS A 80 10.50 19.49 -4.50
N ARG A 81 9.26 19.23 -4.06
CA ARG A 81 8.28 20.30 -3.76
C ARG A 81 8.76 21.19 -2.62
N LEU A 82 9.36 20.62 -1.57
CA LEU A 82 9.94 21.40 -0.48
C LEU A 82 11.10 22.29 -0.95
N GLN A 83 11.99 21.78 -1.82
CA GLN A 83 13.09 22.57 -2.38
C GLN A 83 12.58 23.72 -3.26
N ILE A 84 11.55 23.50 -4.07
CA ILE A 84 10.90 24.55 -4.87
C ILE A 84 10.25 25.59 -3.96
N SER A 85 9.50 25.17 -2.93
CA SER A 85 8.88 26.09 -1.96
C SER A 85 9.91 26.95 -1.25
N ASN A 86 11.04 26.38 -0.81
CA ASN A 86 12.13 27.12 -0.18
C ASN A 86 12.80 28.13 -1.14
N CYS A 87 12.84 27.84 -2.44
CA CYS A 87 13.36 28.77 -3.45
C CYS A 87 12.40 29.93 -3.75
N SER A 88 11.09 29.71 -3.68
CA SER A 88 10.09 30.76 -3.93
C SER A 88 9.97 31.76 -2.77
N THR A 89 10.22 31.34 -1.53
CA THR A 89 10.15 32.24 -0.35
C THR A 89 11.32 33.23 -0.29
N LEU A 90 12.47 32.88 -0.88
CA LEU A 90 13.67 33.75 -0.95
C LEU A 90 13.58 34.86 -2.00
N ILE A 91 12.56 34.88 -2.86
CA ILE A 91 12.37 35.91 -3.90
C ILE A 91 11.36 36.99 -3.43
N LEU A 92 10.78 36.83 -2.23
CA LEU A 92 9.80 37.75 -1.65
C LEU A 92 10.31 38.53 -0.43
N TYR A 93 11.61 38.51 -0.16
CA TYR A 93 12.30 39.35 0.85
C TYR A 93 13.48 40.06 0.22
#